data_AF-H3CH61-F1
#
_entry.id   AF-H3CH61-F1
#
_cell.length_a   1.000
_cell.length_b   1.000
_cell.length_c   1.000
_cell.angle_alpha   90.00
_cell.angle_beta   90.00
_cell.angle_gamma   90.00
#
_symmetry.space_group_name_H-M   'P 1'
#
loop_
_entity.id
_entity.type
_entity.pdbx_description
1 polymer ?
#
loop_
_entity_poly.entity_id
_entity_poly.type
_entity_poly.pdbx_seq_one_letter_code
_entity_poly.pdbx_strand_id
1 'polypeptide(L)'
;NLSINTDLHAANGKRVKALDIFAYALAFFKEQALKELSDQTGSQFDNADVRWVITVPAIWKMPAKQFMREAAYKAALASRENPEQLIIALEPEAASIYCRKLRLHQMVDLGTPTTRNGINTNDNVGSGMTQAKEHVRRNRQSRTFLVENVIGELWSQLEEGDRYVVVDCGGGTVDLTVHQIRLPEGHLKELYKASGGPYGSLGIDYEFEKLLCQIFGQDFIDQFKIKRPAAWVDLMIAFESRKRAAAPDRTNPLNINLPFSFIDYYKKFRGHSVEHALRKSK
;
A
#
# COMPACT_ATOMS: atom_id res chain seq x y z
N ASN A 1 -12.92 9.16 10.20
CA ASN A 1 -13.69 9.05 8.94
C ASN A 1 -13.51 10.33 8.14
N LEU A 2 -12.84 10.23 6.99
CA LEU A 2 -12.57 11.35 6.09
C LEU A 2 -13.85 11.86 5.44
N SER A 3 -14.02 13.18 5.38
CA SER A 3 -15.14 13.86 4.71
C SER A 3 -14.69 15.23 4.19
N ILE A 4 -15.54 15.88 3.39
CA ILE A 4 -15.27 17.23 2.84
C ILE A 4 -15.02 18.29 3.92
N ASN A 5 -15.45 18.03 5.16
CA ASN A 5 -15.30 18.93 6.29
C ASN A 5 -14.04 18.65 7.13
N THR A 6 -13.28 17.59 6.81
CA THR A 6 -12.09 17.21 7.58
C THR A 6 -11.01 18.30 7.49
N ASP A 7 -10.57 18.76 8.66
CA ASP A 7 -9.43 19.65 8.83
C ASP A 7 -8.20 18.85 9.29
N LEU A 8 -7.05 19.21 8.76
CA LEU A 8 -5.74 18.72 9.19
C LEU A 8 -5.04 19.80 10.01
N HIS A 9 -4.26 19.37 10.99
CA HIS A 9 -3.50 20.24 11.88
C HIS A 9 -2.01 20.12 11.55
N ALA A 10 -1.41 21.24 11.17
CA ALA A 10 0.02 21.32 10.98
C ALA A 10 0.74 21.48 12.34
N ALA A 11 2.02 21.09 12.40
CA ALA A 11 2.84 21.20 13.62
C ALA A 11 2.98 22.65 14.16
N ASN A 12 2.76 23.66 13.31
CA ASN A 12 2.74 25.07 13.68
C ASN A 12 1.36 25.56 14.19
N GLY A 13 0.41 24.66 14.42
CA GLY A 13 -0.94 24.96 14.91
C GLY A 13 -1.92 25.45 13.85
N LYS A 14 -1.50 25.64 12.59
CA LYS A 14 -2.41 26.02 11.51
C LYS A 14 -3.32 24.86 11.11
N ARG A 15 -4.56 25.19 10.77
CA ARG A 15 -5.54 24.25 10.22
C ARG A 15 -5.66 24.45 8.72
N VAL A 16 -5.72 23.34 7.99
CA VAL A 16 -5.92 23.33 6.53
C VAL A 16 -6.98 22.28 6.19
N LYS A 17 -7.79 22.53 5.16
CA LYS A 17 -8.76 21.52 4.72
C LYS A 17 -8.02 20.34 4.13
N ALA A 18 -8.38 19.12 4.56
CA ALA A 18 -7.82 17.91 3.97
C ALA A 18 -8.04 17.87 2.44
N LEU A 19 -9.20 18.38 2.00
CA LEU A 19 -9.55 18.46 0.58
C LEU A 19 -8.51 19.23 -0.24
N ASP A 20 -7.99 20.33 0.30
CA ASP A 20 -7.01 21.17 -0.39
C ASP A 20 -5.68 20.43 -0.54
N ILE A 21 -5.23 19.75 0.51
CA ILE A 21 -3.98 18.98 0.49
C ILE A 21 -4.05 17.84 -0.53
N PHE A 22 -5.16 17.11 -0.55
CA PHE A 22 -5.37 16.03 -1.52
C PHE A 22 -5.47 16.57 -2.95
N ALA A 23 -6.18 17.70 -3.15
CA ALA A 23 -6.27 18.33 -4.46
C ALA A 23 -4.91 18.81 -4.97
N TYR A 24 -4.07 19.40 -4.12
CA TYR A 24 -2.72 19.81 -4.51
C TYR A 24 -1.84 18.62 -4.90
N ALA A 25 -1.90 17.52 -4.15
CA ALA A 25 -1.18 16.30 -4.51
C ALA A 25 -1.65 15.72 -5.86
N LEU A 26 -2.97 15.63 -6.07
CA LEU A 26 -3.54 15.17 -7.33
C LEU A 26 -3.19 16.09 -8.51
N ALA A 27 -3.23 17.41 -8.31
CA ALA A 27 -2.86 18.38 -9.33
C ALA A 27 -1.39 18.22 -9.74
N PHE A 28 -0.49 18.05 -8.76
CA PHE A 28 0.91 17.76 -9.02
C PHE A 28 1.09 16.47 -9.85
N PHE A 29 0.42 15.37 -9.46
CA PHE A 29 0.51 14.12 -10.22
C PHE A 29 -0.05 14.25 -11.64
N LYS A 30 -1.16 14.98 -11.82
CA LYS A 30 -1.72 15.27 -13.14
C LYS A 30 -0.71 16.00 -14.01
N GLU A 31 -0.13 17.09 -13.52
CA GLU A 31 0.85 17.90 -14.25
C GLU A 31 2.08 17.08 -14.63
N GLN A 32 2.62 16.29 -13.70
CA GLN A 32 3.77 15.42 -13.98
C GLN A 32 3.42 14.33 -15.01
N ALA A 33 2.24 13.70 -14.91
CA ALA A 33 1.82 12.67 -15.84
C ALA A 33 1.61 13.23 -17.27
N LEU A 34 0.93 14.36 -17.41
CA LEU A 34 0.72 15.00 -18.72
C LEU A 34 2.04 15.46 -19.35
N LYS A 35 2.95 16.00 -18.53
CA LYS A 35 4.31 16.34 -18.98
C LYS A 35 5.05 15.11 -19.49
N GLU A 36 5.09 14.04 -18.70
CA GLU A 36 5.78 12.80 -19.07
C GLU A 36 5.21 12.17 -20.35
N LEU A 37 3.88 12.15 -20.49
CA LEU A 37 3.22 11.67 -21.71
C LEU A 37 3.61 12.52 -22.93
N SER A 38 3.65 13.84 -22.77
CA SER A 38 4.02 14.74 -23.85
C SER A 38 5.48 14.56 -24.26
N ASP A 39 6.37 14.44 -23.27
CA ASP A 39 7.81 14.26 -23.47
C ASP A 39 8.11 12.92 -24.18
N GLN A 40 7.42 11.83 -23.81
CA GLN A 40 7.66 10.51 -24.41
C GLN A 40 7.10 10.35 -25.82
N THR A 41 6.01 11.05 -26.16
CA THR A 41 5.32 10.91 -27.44
C THR A 41 5.72 11.98 -28.46
N GLY A 42 6.36 13.06 -28.01
CA GLY A 42 6.68 14.23 -28.86
C GLY A 42 5.44 15.02 -29.30
N SER A 43 4.28 14.77 -28.68
CA SER A 43 3.00 15.45 -28.96
C SER A 43 2.46 16.05 -27.68
N GLN A 44 1.79 17.20 -27.75
CA GLN A 44 1.15 17.78 -26.57
C GLN A 44 -0.07 16.93 -26.18
N PHE A 45 -0.12 16.49 -24.92
CA PHE A 45 -1.29 15.84 -24.32
C PHE A 45 -2.02 16.80 -23.40
N ASP A 46 -3.32 16.98 -23.64
CA ASP A 46 -4.17 17.78 -22.78
C ASP A 46 -4.96 16.89 -21.82
N ASN A 47 -5.47 17.48 -20.74
CA ASN A 47 -6.26 16.72 -19.76
C ASN A 47 -7.50 16.05 -20.39
N ALA A 48 -8.07 16.64 -21.45
CA ALA A 48 -9.22 16.10 -22.16
C ALA A 48 -8.96 14.73 -22.81
N ASP A 49 -7.69 14.41 -23.10
CA ASP A 49 -7.28 13.15 -23.73
C ASP A 49 -7.16 12.00 -22.72
N VAL A 50 -7.26 12.31 -21.42
CA VAL A 50 -7.01 11.36 -20.34
C VAL A 50 -8.29 11.03 -19.59
N ARG A 51 -8.55 9.72 -19.43
CA ARG A 51 -9.47 9.19 -18.42
C ARG A 51 -8.69 8.82 -17.18
N TRP A 52 -9.03 9.43 -16.06
CA TRP A 52 -8.37 9.21 -14.77
C TRP A 52 -9.04 8.07 -14.01
N VAL A 53 -8.22 7.21 -13.41
CA VAL A 53 -8.67 6.19 -12.46
C VAL A 53 -7.95 6.43 -11.14
N ILE A 54 -8.72 6.65 -10.08
CA ILE A 54 -8.19 6.79 -8.71
C ILE A 54 -8.63 5.57 -7.92
N THR A 55 -7.67 4.84 -7.37
CA THR A 55 -7.94 3.70 -6.50
C THR A 55 -8.20 4.18 -5.07
N VAL A 56 -9.14 3.53 -4.38
CA VAL A 56 -9.45 3.78 -2.97
C VAL A 56 -9.65 2.47 -2.21
N PRO A 57 -9.41 2.44 -0.88
CA PRO A 57 -9.64 1.25 -0.08
C PRO A 57 -11.11 0.82 -0.09
N ALA A 58 -11.36 -0.49 -0.13
CA ALA A 58 -12.72 -1.03 -0.16
C ALA A 58 -13.48 -0.76 1.15
N ILE A 59 -12.77 -0.73 2.30
CA ILE A 59 -13.37 -0.46 3.62
C ILE A 59 -13.85 0.98 3.79
N TRP A 60 -13.49 1.89 2.88
CA TRP A 60 -13.92 3.28 2.98
C TRP A 60 -15.43 3.43 2.80
N LYS A 61 -16.04 4.24 3.67
CA LYS A 61 -17.44 4.63 3.54
C LYS A 61 -17.64 5.54 2.33
N MET A 62 -18.87 5.58 1.81
CA MET A 62 -19.21 6.37 0.63
C MET A 62 -18.83 7.86 0.73
N PRO A 63 -18.95 8.56 1.88
CA PRO A 63 -18.46 9.94 2.02
C PRO A 63 -16.96 10.12 1.77
N ALA A 64 -16.12 9.14 2.11
CA ALA A 64 -14.68 9.19 1.85
C ALA A 64 -14.34 8.92 0.37
N LYS A 65 -15.12 8.03 -0.29
CA LYS A 65 -15.01 7.82 -1.75
C LYS A 65 -15.45 9.08 -2.51
N GLN A 66 -16.54 9.73 -2.08
CA GLN A 66 -16.98 11.01 -2.64
C GLN A 66 -15.95 12.11 -2.39
N PHE A 67 -15.32 12.15 -1.20
CA PHE A 67 -14.25 13.10 -0.92
C PHE A 67 -13.10 13.03 -1.94
N MET A 68 -12.69 11.82 -2.36
CA MET A 68 -11.66 11.68 -3.40
C MET A 68 -12.09 12.22 -4.75
N ARG A 69 -13.36 12.01 -5.12
CA ARG A 69 -13.94 12.59 -6.34
C ARG A 69 -13.95 14.12 -6.28
N GLU A 70 -14.32 14.71 -5.15
CA GLU A 70 -14.26 16.17 -4.94
C GLU A 70 -12.83 16.71 -5.01
N ALA A 71 -11.86 15.99 -4.43
CA ALA A 71 -10.45 16.37 -4.51
C ALA A 71 -9.95 16.35 -5.96
N ALA A 72 -10.34 15.34 -6.74
CA ALA A 72 -9.98 15.23 -8.15
C ALA A 72 -10.62 16.31 -9.03
N TYR A 73 -11.87 16.70 -8.74
CA TYR A 73 -12.51 17.86 -9.39
C TYR A 73 -11.78 19.16 -9.06
N LYS A 74 -11.44 19.37 -7.79
CA LYS A 74 -10.69 20.56 -7.36
C LYS A 74 -9.28 20.63 -7.99
N ALA A 75 -8.68 19.47 -8.25
CA ALA A 75 -7.40 19.34 -8.94
C ALA A 75 -7.53 19.43 -10.48
N ALA A 76 -8.74 19.60 -11.01
CA ALA A 76 -9.03 19.63 -12.44
C ALA A 76 -8.47 18.39 -13.19
N LEU A 77 -8.59 17.20 -12.58
CA LEU A 77 -8.42 15.92 -13.29
C LEU A 77 -9.67 15.61 -14.13
N ALA A 78 -10.84 15.89 -13.56
CA ALA A 78 -12.13 15.77 -14.21
C ALA A 78 -13.04 16.93 -13.78
N SER A 79 -14.21 17.04 -14.40
CA SER A 79 -15.18 18.08 -14.06
C SER A 79 -16.55 17.47 -13.74
N ARG A 80 -17.43 18.28 -13.13
CA ARG A 80 -18.81 17.85 -12.80
C ARG A 80 -19.66 17.73 -14.07
N GLU A 81 -19.29 18.44 -15.12
CA GLU A 81 -19.92 18.41 -16.43
C GLU A 81 -19.51 17.16 -17.23
N ASN A 82 -18.36 16.57 -16.92
CA ASN A 82 -17.89 15.30 -17.49
C ASN A 82 -17.42 14.31 -16.41
N PRO A 83 -18.35 13.78 -15.58
CA PRO A 83 -18.00 12.93 -14.44
C PRO A 83 -17.40 11.57 -14.86
N GLU A 84 -17.71 11.10 -16.08
CA GLU A 84 -17.23 9.83 -16.65
C GLU A 84 -15.74 9.86 -17.01
N GLN A 85 -15.12 11.05 -17.03
CA GLN A 85 -13.66 11.17 -17.15
C GLN A 85 -12.92 10.62 -15.93
N LEU A 86 -13.60 10.47 -14.78
CA LEU A 86 -13.02 9.97 -13.54
C LEU A 86 -13.73 8.72 -13.02
N ILE A 87 -12.98 7.62 -12.97
CA ILE A 87 -13.39 6.37 -12.33
C ILE A 87 -12.77 6.30 -10.94
N ILE A 88 -13.59 6.00 -9.93
CA ILE A 88 -13.11 5.59 -8.60
C ILE A 88 -13.13 4.07 -8.58
N ALA A 89 -11.96 3.45 -8.58
CA ALA A 89 -11.80 1.99 -8.53
C ALA A 89 -11.50 1.53 -7.10
N LEU A 90 -11.92 0.33 -6.72
CA LEU A 90 -11.49 -0.25 -5.46
C LEU A 90 -10.10 -0.86 -5.63
N GLU A 91 -9.20 -0.59 -4.69
CA GLU A 91 -7.86 -1.21 -4.62
C GLU A 91 -7.90 -2.73 -4.82
N PRO A 92 -8.77 -3.51 -4.13
CA PRO A 92 -8.77 -4.96 -4.31
C PRO A 92 -9.33 -5.43 -5.65
N GLU A 93 -10.19 -4.65 -6.32
CA GLU A 93 -10.65 -4.95 -7.68
C GLU A 93 -9.51 -4.70 -8.69
N ALA A 94 -8.78 -3.59 -8.55
CA ALA A 94 -7.62 -3.29 -9.37
C ALA A 94 -6.52 -4.36 -9.20
N ALA A 95 -6.24 -4.76 -7.96
CA ALA A 95 -5.33 -5.86 -7.64
C ALA A 95 -5.78 -7.19 -8.26
N SER A 96 -7.07 -7.51 -8.15
CA SER A 96 -7.65 -8.71 -8.76
C SER A 96 -7.50 -8.74 -10.28
N ILE A 97 -7.82 -7.63 -10.96
CA ILE A 97 -7.67 -7.49 -12.41
C ILE A 97 -6.20 -7.63 -12.83
N TYR A 98 -5.26 -7.11 -12.03
CA TYR A 98 -3.84 -7.33 -12.30
C TYR A 98 -3.46 -8.81 -12.16
N CYS A 99 -3.90 -9.46 -11.07
CA CYS A 99 -3.68 -10.88 -10.86
C CYS A 99 -4.19 -11.72 -12.03
N ARG A 100 -5.30 -11.33 -12.68
CA ARG A 100 -5.83 -11.96 -13.90
C ARG A 100 -4.82 -12.14 -15.03
N LYS A 101 -3.80 -11.28 -15.08
CA LYS A 101 -2.78 -11.29 -16.13
C LYS A 101 -1.53 -12.10 -15.75
N LEU A 102 -1.40 -12.52 -14.49
CA LEU A 102 -0.20 -13.21 -14.00
C LEU A 102 -0.13 -14.66 -14.49
N ARG A 103 1.10 -15.10 -14.77
CA ARG A 103 1.42 -16.50 -15.08
C ARG A 103 1.84 -17.24 -13.81
N LEU A 104 1.68 -18.56 -13.80
CA LEU A 104 1.93 -19.40 -12.61
C LEU A 104 3.32 -19.23 -11.98
N HIS A 105 4.37 -19.03 -12.78
CA HIS A 105 5.74 -18.85 -12.27
C HIS A 105 5.96 -17.53 -11.50
N GLN A 106 5.04 -16.56 -11.63
CA GLN A 106 5.08 -15.29 -10.90
C GLN A 106 4.41 -15.42 -9.52
N MET A 107 3.89 -16.60 -9.18
CA MET A 107 3.21 -16.88 -7.92
C MET A 107 4.07 -17.74 -7.01
N VAL A 108 3.97 -17.47 -5.70
CA VAL A 108 4.61 -18.30 -4.67
C VAL A 108 3.65 -19.44 -4.31
N ASP A 109 4.12 -20.69 -4.42
CA ASP A 109 3.33 -21.85 -3.97
C ASP A 109 3.49 -22.06 -2.47
N LEU A 110 2.40 -21.84 -1.73
CA LEU A 110 2.34 -22.11 -0.29
C LEU A 110 2.09 -23.59 0.03
N GLY A 111 1.71 -24.41 -0.97
CA GLY A 111 1.39 -25.82 -0.82
C GLY A 111 2.57 -26.77 -1.01
N THR A 112 3.68 -26.32 -1.59
CA THR A 112 4.93 -27.07 -1.54
C THR A 112 5.51 -26.97 -0.14
N PRO A 113 5.70 -28.09 0.59
CA PRO A 113 6.51 -28.05 1.78
C PRO A 113 7.91 -27.64 1.33
N THR A 114 8.29 -26.41 1.65
CA THR A 114 9.71 -26.17 1.81
C THR A 114 10.12 -27.12 2.92
N THR A 115 11.02 -28.06 2.62
CA THR A 115 11.70 -28.84 3.66
C THR A 115 12.49 -27.84 4.52
N ARG A 116 11.81 -27.28 5.52
CA ARG A 116 12.38 -26.46 6.58
C ARG A 116 11.84 -27.00 7.90
N ASN A 117 12.62 -27.91 8.47
CA ASN A 117 12.64 -28.29 9.88
C ASN A 117 11.29 -28.59 10.56
N GLY A 118 10.59 -29.63 10.09
CA GLY A 118 9.91 -30.56 10.98
C GLY A 118 8.59 -30.12 11.64
N ILE A 119 7.87 -29.12 11.12
CA ILE A 119 6.53 -28.80 11.61
C ILE A 119 5.51 -28.93 10.47
N ASN A 120 4.69 -29.98 10.53
CA ASN A 120 3.56 -30.21 9.63
C ASN A 120 2.36 -29.39 10.10
N THR A 121 1.94 -28.39 9.33
CA THR A 121 0.64 -27.73 9.47
C THR A 121 -0.27 -28.18 8.34
N ASN A 122 -0.69 -29.44 8.38
CA ASN A 122 -1.80 -29.91 7.54
C ASN A 122 -3.03 -29.94 8.43
N ASP A 123 -3.85 -28.90 8.34
CA ASP A 123 -5.31 -29.01 8.45
C ASP A 123 -5.94 -27.68 7.98
N ASN A 124 -6.89 -27.77 7.04
CA ASN A 124 -7.75 -26.70 6.51
C ASN A 124 -7.29 -25.81 5.32
N VAL A 125 -6.80 -26.40 4.22
CA VAL A 125 -6.83 -25.69 2.92
C VAL A 125 -7.85 -26.36 1.98
N GLY A 126 -8.88 -25.61 1.59
CA GLY A 126 -9.99 -26.08 0.76
C GLY A 126 -9.54 -26.62 -0.61
N SER A 127 -10.21 -27.69 -1.06
CA SER A 127 -9.84 -28.55 -2.20
C SER A 127 -9.86 -27.90 -3.59
N GLY A 128 -10.38 -26.68 -3.75
CA GLY A 128 -10.62 -26.07 -5.07
C GLY A 128 -9.33 -25.72 -5.83
N MET A 129 -8.39 -25.00 -5.20
CA MET A 129 -7.16 -24.55 -5.86
C MET A 129 -6.16 -25.70 -6.12
N THR A 130 -6.28 -26.81 -5.38
CA THR A 130 -5.38 -27.96 -5.49
C THR A 130 -5.67 -28.79 -6.75
N GLN A 131 -6.93 -28.90 -7.16
CA GLN A 131 -7.34 -29.67 -8.35
C GLN A 131 -6.90 -28.98 -9.65
N ALA A 132 -7.03 -27.66 -9.74
CA ALA A 132 -6.53 -26.89 -10.89
C ALA A 132 -5.02 -27.11 -11.11
N LYS A 133 -4.23 -27.21 -10.03
CA LYS A 133 -2.77 -27.39 -10.08
C LYS A 133 -2.32 -28.78 -10.56
N GLU A 134 -3.06 -29.86 -10.27
CA GLU A 134 -2.70 -31.21 -10.74
C GLU A 134 -2.84 -31.37 -12.26
N HIS A 135 -3.81 -30.68 -12.86
CA HIS A 135 -4.02 -30.67 -14.31
C HIS A 135 -2.86 -30.02 -15.08
N VAL A 136 -2.22 -28.98 -14.52
CA VAL A 136 -1.08 -28.27 -15.15
C VAL A 136 0.16 -29.15 -15.26
N ARG A 137 0.42 -30.01 -14.26
CA ARG A 137 1.59 -30.90 -14.27
C ARG A 137 1.59 -31.86 -15.45
N ARG A 138 0.43 -32.22 -15.99
CA ARG A 138 0.30 -33.13 -17.14
C ARG A 138 0.46 -32.45 -18.49
N ASN A 139 0.22 -31.15 -18.60
CA ASN A 139 0.10 -30.45 -19.90
C ASN A 139 1.35 -29.68 -20.36
N ARG A 140 2.53 -30.06 -19.85
CA ARG A 140 3.81 -29.35 -20.08
C ARG A 140 4.38 -29.49 -21.50
N GLN A 141 3.67 -30.12 -22.45
CA GLN A 141 4.24 -30.58 -23.74
C GLN A 141 3.69 -29.95 -25.04
N SER A 142 2.72 -29.04 -25.02
CA SER A 142 2.21 -28.46 -26.28
C SER A 142 2.32 -26.94 -26.31
N ARG A 143 3.34 -26.46 -27.03
CA ARG A 143 3.52 -25.04 -27.39
C ARG A 143 2.99 -24.81 -28.81
N THR A 144 1.81 -24.22 -28.90
CA THR A 144 1.34 -23.51 -30.12
C THR A 144 0.47 -22.35 -29.66
N PHE A 145 0.91 -21.12 -29.96
CA PHE A 145 0.29 -19.88 -29.49
C PHE A 145 -0.81 -19.42 -30.44
N LEU A 146 -2.02 -19.29 -29.92
CA LEU A 146 -3.03 -18.34 -30.42
C LEU A 146 -3.21 -17.29 -29.31
N VAL A 147 -2.93 -16.02 -29.63
CA VAL A 147 -3.12 -14.90 -28.71
C VAL A 147 -4.57 -14.43 -28.87
N GLU A 148 -5.49 -15.15 -28.25
CA GLU A 148 -6.82 -14.62 -27.94
C GLU A 148 -7.03 -14.78 -26.43
N ASN A 149 -7.29 -13.65 -25.77
CA ASN A 149 -7.48 -13.42 -24.34
C ASN A 149 -6.20 -13.19 -23.53
N VAL A 150 -6.04 -11.95 -23.05
CA VAL A 150 -5.05 -11.49 -22.06
C VAL A 150 -5.44 -12.00 -20.66
N ILE A 151 -5.66 -13.30 -20.56
CA ILE A 151 -5.96 -14.00 -19.32
C ILE A 151 -4.76 -14.91 -19.05
N GLY A 152 -4.10 -14.71 -17.91
CA GLY A 152 -2.92 -15.49 -17.52
C GLY A 152 -3.26 -16.98 -17.34
N GLU A 153 -2.26 -17.85 -17.46
CA GLU A 153 -2.41 -19.32 -17.42
C GLU A 153 -3.12 -19.87 -16.17
N LEU A 154 -3.05 -19.16 -15.04
CA LEU A 154 -3.81 -19.52 -13.84
C LEU A 154 -5.29 -19.22 -14.03
N TRP A 155 -5.61 -18.06 -14.59
CA TRP A 155 -6.98 -17.57 -14.67
C TRP A 155 -7.78 -18.24 -15.77
N SER A 156 -7.12 -18.82 -16.77
CA SER A 156 -7.78 -19.73 -17.71
C SER A 156 -8.19 -21.06 -17.08
N GLN A 157 -7.73 -21.35 -15.87
CA GLN A 157 -8.07 -22.58 -15.12
C GLN A 157 -9.02 -22.32 -13.95
N LEU A 158 -9.34 -21.06 -13.67
CA LEU A 158 -10.32 -20.73 -12.65
C LEU A 158 -11.71 -20.96 -13.21
N GLU A 159 -12.52 -21.68 -12.44
CA GLU A 159 -13.87 -22.09 -12.83
C GLU A 159 -14.91 -21.13 -12.26
N GLU A 160 -16.13 -21.18 -12.80
CA GLU A 160 -17.23 -20.44 -12.20
C GLU A 160 -17.42 -20.88 -10.75
N GLY A 161 -17.47 -19.90 -9.84
CA GLY A 161 -17.69 -20.16 -8.44
C GLY A 161 -16.42 -20.19 -7.60
N ASP A 162 -15.23 -20.24 -8.22
CA ASP A 162 -13.94 -20.16 -7.53
C ASP A 162 -13.83 -18.89 -6.70
N ARG A 163 -13.18 -19.01 -5.54
CA ARG A 163 -13.09 -17.95 -4.53
C ARG A 163 -11.65 -17.69 -4.15
N TYR A 164 -11.32 -16.43 -3.97
CA TYR A 164 -10.02 -16.02 -3.49
C TYR A 164 -10.13 -14.77 -2.62
N VAL A 165 -9.09 -14.53 -1.83
CA VAL A 165 -8.99 -13.39 -0.94
C VAL A 165 -7.93 -12.44 -1.48
N VAL A 166 -8.25 -11.15 -1.55
CA VAL A 166 -7.26 -10.09 -1.72
C VAL A 166 -6.94 -9.54 -0.34
N VAL A 167 -5.66 -9.56 0.01
CA VAL A 167 -5.13 -8.96 1.24
C VAL A 167 -4.22 -7.82 0.80
N ASP A 168 -4.69 -6.59 0.97
CA ASP A 168 -3.93 -5.38 0.68
C ASP A 168 -3.38 -4.79 1.98
N CYS A 169 -2.05 -4.82 2.12
CA CYS A 169 -1.34 -4.34 3.31
C CYS A 169 -0.63 -3.03 2.96
N GLY A 170 -1.38 -1.94 2.96
CA GLY A 170 -0.88 -0.60 2.67
C GLY A 170 -0.16 0.07 3.83
N GLY A 171 0.16 1.36 3.64
CA GLY A 171 0.80 2.17 4.67
C GLY A 171 -0.14 2.53 5.82
N GLY A 172 -1.37 2.94 5.50
CA GLY A 172 -2.35 3.35 6.50
C GLY A 172 -3.34 2.27 6.91
N THR A 173 -3.74 1.41 5.98
CA THR A 173 -4.78 0.39 6.19
C THR A 173 -4.30 -0.99 5.79
N VAL A 174 -4.93 -2.01 6.38
CA VAL A 174 -4.93 -3.37 5.85
C VAL A 174 -6.38 -3.69 5.48
N ASP A 175 -6.59 -4.13 4.25
CA ASP A 175 -7.88 -4.39 3.65
C ASP A 175 -7.97 -5.85 3.17
N LEU A 176 -9.03 -6.55 3.58
CA LEU A 176 -9.35 -7.91 3.17
C LEU A 176 -10.68 -7.94 2.45
N THR A 177 -10.69 -8.55 1.25
CA THR A 177 -11.90 -8.78 0.45
C THR A 177 -11.91 -10.20 -0.09
N VAL A 178 -13.10 -10.79 -0.19
CA VAL A 178 -13.30 -12.12 -0.74
C VAL A 178 -14.08 -11.99 -2.04
N HIS A 179 -13.48 -12.47 -3.13
CA HIS A 179 -14.08 -12.43 -4.44
C HIS A 179 -14.44 -13.84 -4.91
N GLN A 180 -15.51 -13.92 -5.70
CA GLN A 180 -15.91 -15.09 -6.45
C GLN A 180 -15.91 -14.77 -7.95
N ILE A 181 -15.42 -15.71 -8.75
CA ILE A 181 -15.38 -15.59 -10.21
C ILE A 181 -16.73 -15.96 -10.81
N ARG A 182 -17.18 -15.13 -11.75
CA ARG A 182 -18.40 -15.31 -12.55
C ARG A 182 -18.06 -15.34 -14.04
N LEU A 183 -18.42 -16.42 -14.70
CA LEU A 183 -18.22 -16.64 -16.14
C LEU A 183 -19.49 -16.24 -16.93
N PRO A 184 -19.38 -15.94 -18.24
CA PRO A 184 -18.20 -16.07 -19.11
C PRO A 184 -17.23 -14.88 -19.09
N GLU A 185 -17.64 -13.67 -18.69
CA GLU A 185 -16.75 -12.49 -18.80
C GLU A 185 -15.65 -12.42 -17.71
N GLY A 186 -15.73 -13.28 -16.69
CA GLY A 186 -14.82 -13.29 -15.55
C GLY A 186 -15.09 -12.13 -14.60
N HIS A 187 -16.36 -11.74 -14.43
CA HIS A 187 -16.77 -10.73 -13.45
C HIS A 187 -16.38 -11.16 -12.04
N LEU A 188 -16.00 -10.19 -11.22
CA LEU A 188 -15.65 -10.40 -9.82
C LEU A 188 -16.84 -10.05 -8.95
N LYS A 189 -17.37 -11.04 -8.23
CA LYS A 189 -18.42 -10.84 -7.23
C LYS A 189 -17.78 -10.78 -5.85
N GLU A 190 -17.81 -9.62 -5.20
CA GLU A 190 -17.50 -9.54 -3.77
C GLU A 190 -18.53 -10.38 -2.98
N LEU A 191 -18.06 -11.34 -2.18
CA LEU A 191 -18.93 -12.24 -1.42
C LEU A 191 -19.33 -11.67 -0.06
N TYR A 192 -18.40 -10.93 0.55
CA TYR A 192 -18.57 -10.34 1.88
C TYR A 192 -18.04 -8.92 1.85
N LYS A 193 -18.71 -8.05 2.61
CA LYS A 193 -18.27 -6.68 2.81
C LYS A 193 -16.79 -6.67 3.23
N ALA A 194 -16.00 -5.85 2.55
CA ALA A 194 -14.60 -5.62 2.89
C ALA A 194 -14.40 -5.40 4.40
N SER A 195 -13.36 -6.03 4.94
CA SER A 195 -12.97 -5.93 6.34
C SER A 195 -11.53 -5.43 6.44
N GLY A 196 -11.18 -4.80 7.55
CA GLY A 196 -9.87 -4.18 7.67
C GLY A 196 -9.81 -3.14 8.77
N GLY A 197 -8.70 -2.41 8.83
CA GLY A 197 -8.49 -1.38 9.83
C GLY A 197 -7.15 -0.67 9.69
N PRO A 198 -6.82 0.23 10.63
CA PRO A 198 -5.60 1.03 10.63
C PRO A 198 -4.38 0.21 11.09
N TYR A 199 -4.16 -0.93 10.45
CA TYR A 199 -3.11 -1.91 10.78
C TYR A 199 -1.93 -1.86 9.80
N GLY A 200 -1.87 -0.83 8.95
CA GLY A 200 -0.83 -0.66 7.95
C GLY A 200 0.54 -0.34 8.54
N SER A 201 1.53 -0.11 7.68
CA SER A 201 2.92 0.12 8.08
C SER A 201 3.15 1.32 9.00
N LEU A 202 2.22 2.29 9.08
CA LEU A 202 2.27 3.40 10.03
C LEU A 202 2.25 2.92 11.49
N GLY A 203 1.60 1.79 11.77
CA GLY A 203 1.64 1.17 13.10
C GLY A 203 3.06 0.84 13.55
N ILE A 204 3.91 0.42 12.62
CA ILE A 204 5.33 0.10 12.87
C ILE A 204 6.11 1.39 13.19
N ASP A 205 5.79 2.49 12.53
CA ASP A 205 6.42 3.80 12.78
C ASP A 205 6.08 4.31 14.18
N TYR A 206 4.83 4.11 14.63
CA TYR A 206 4.42 4.45 15.99
C TYR A 206 5.13 3.61 17.06
N GLU A 207 5.32 2.31 16.83
CA GLU A 207 6.07 1.46 17.76
C GLU A 207 7.56 1.83 17.80
N PHE A 208 8.15 2.21 16.67
CA PHE A 208 9.51 2.73 16.64
C PHE A 208 9.63 4.05 17.41
N GLU A 209 8.68 4.98 17.25
CA GLU A 209 8.65 6.20 18.03
C GLU A 209 8.51 5.93 19.54
N LYS A 210 7.63 5.00 19.94
CA LYS A 210 7.49 4.59 21.34
C LYS A 210 8.80 4.04 21.89
N LEU A 211 9.52 3.23 21.11
CA LEU A 211 10.85 2.74 21.48
C LEU A 211 11.83 3.89 21.70
N LEU A 212 11.85 4.90 20.81
CA LEU A 212 12.67 6.10 20.99
C LEU A 212 12.29 6.86 22.26
N CYS A 213 11.00 6.99 22.57
CA CYS A 213 10.53 7.62 23.81
C CYS A 213 10.94 6.82 25.05
N GLN A 214 10.94 5.49 25.00
CA GLN A 214 11.39 4.64 26.10
C GLN A 214 12.90 4.79 26.37
N ILE A 215 13.71 4.91 25.32
CA ILE A 215 15.17 5.02 25.43
C ILE A 215 15.60 6.44 25.81
N PHE A 216 15.06 7.46 25.13
CA PHE A 216 15.54 8.84 25.20
C PHE A 216 14.63 9.76 26.04
N GLY A 217 13.43 9.30 26.39
CA GLY A 217 12.40 10.01 27.15
C GLY A 217 11.47 10.84 26.27
N GLN A 218 10.18 10.85 26.62
CA GLN A 218 9.11 11.52 25.87
C GLN A 218 9.36 13.03 25.71
N ASP A 219 9.74 13.70 26.80
CA ASP A 219 10.04 15.14 26.84
C ASP A 219 11.15 15.53 25.87
N PHE A 220 12.15 14.67 25.70
CA PHE A 220 13.20 14.89 24.72
C PHE A 220 12.69 14.73 23.29
N ILE A 221 11.95 13.65 22.99
CA ILE A 221 11.44 13.38 21.64
C ILE A 221 10.49 14.50 21.18
N ASP A 222 9.59 14.95 22.06
CA ASP A 222 8.67 16.06 21.78
C ASP A 222 9.43 17.36 21.48
N GLN A 223 10.44 17.69 22.29
CA GLN A 223 11.28 18.88 22.07
C GLN A 223 12.12 18.77 20.79
N PHE A 224 12.66 17.59 20.49
CA PHE A 224 13.44 17.37 19.28
C PHE A 224 12.59 17.55 18.02
N LYS A 225 11.37 17.01 17.99
CA LYS A 225 10.43 17.21 16.86
C LYS A 225 10.11 18.68 16.60
N ILE A 226 9.93 19.47 17.66
CA ILE A 226 9.62 20.90 17.56
C ILE A 226 10.85 21.71 17.15
N LYS A 227 12.01 21.46 17.77
CA LYS A 227 13.22 22.28 17.58
C LYS A 227 14.04 21.87 16.36
N ARG A 228 13.94 20.62 15.92
CA ARG A 228 14.72 20.02 14.84
C ARG A 228 13.83 19.16 13.90
N PRO A 229 12.74 19.71 13.33
CA PRO A 229 11.79 18.94 12.52
C PRO A 229 12.43 18.29 11.29
N ALA A 230 13.39 18.95 10.64
CA ALA A 230 14.11 18.37 9.49
C ALA A 230 14.90 17.11 9.89
N ALA A 231 15.62 17.16 11.02
CA ALA A 231 16.39 16.01 11.49
C ALA A 231 15.48 14.87 12.00
N TRP A 232 14.27 15.19 12.48
CA TRP A 232 13.26 14.16 12.76
C TRP A 232 12.80 13.47 11.47
N VAL A 233 12.53 14.23 10.41
CA VAL A 233 12.20 13.67 9.09
C VAL A 233 13.32 12.77 8.57
N ASP A 234 14.58 13.20 8.68
CA ASP A 234 15.74 12.39 8.26
C ASP A 234 15.82 11.06 9.03
N LEU A 235 15.58 11.07 10.34
CA LEU A 235 15.54 9.86 11.17
C LEU A 235 14.43 8.90 10.71
N MET A 236 13.23 9.43 10.46
CA MET A 236 12.10 8.60 10.01
C MET A 236 12.31 8.06 8.59
N ILE A 237 12.95 8.81 7.69
CA ILE A 237 13.35 8.33 6.35
C ILE A 237 14.38 7.21 6.47
N ALA A 238 15.38 7.37 7.35
CA ALA A 238 16.38 6.33 7.60
C ALA A 238 15.73 5.06 8.18
N PHE A 239 14.78 5.21 9.10
CA PHE A 239 14.00 4.10 9.64
C PHE A 239 13.16 3.40 8.57
N GLU A 240 12.39 4.14 7.78
CA GLU A 240 11.59 3.61 6.67
C GLU A 240 12.45 2.79 5.69
N SER A 241 13.64 3.29 5.36
CA SER A 241 14.60 2.58 4.52
C SER A 241 15.02 1.22 5.12
N ARG A 242 15.24 1.15 6.44
CA ARG A 242 15.58 -0.10 7.14
C ARG A 242 14.39 -1.05 7.28
N LYS A 243 13.19 -0.50 7.51
CA LYS A 243 11.94 -1.28 7.58
C LYS A 243 11.71 -2.06 6.29
N ARG A 244 11.95 -1.45 5.11
CA ARG A 244 11.87 -2.13 3.80
C ARG A 244 12.88 -3.27 3.61
N ALA A 245 13.97 -3.30 4.38
CA ALA A 245 14.98 -4.35 4.33
C ALA A 245 14.74 -5.49 5.32
N ALA A 246 13.70 -5.38 6.16
CA ALA A 246 13.27 -6.42 7.08
C ALA A 246 12.67 -7.59 6.30
N ALA A 247 12.99 -8.81 6.72
CA ALA A 247 12.41 -10.02 6.15
C ALA A 247 12.16 -11.03 7.28
N PRO A 248 11.09 -11.86 7.21
CA PRO A 248 10.76 -12.81 8.27
C PRO A 248 11.87 -13.81 8.58
N ASP A 249 12.73 -14.11 7.61
CA ASP A 249 13.83 -15.06 7.71
C ASP A 249 15.18 -14.41 8.07
N ARG A 250 15.24 -13.07 8.14
CA ARG A 250 16.44 -12.35 8.57
C ARG A 250 16.43 -12.16 10.07
N THR A 251 17.37 -12.82 10.74
CA THR A 251 17.62 -12.68 12.18
C THR A 251 18.64 -11.59 12.52
N ASN A 252 19.32 -11.02 11.50
CA ASN A 252 20.29 -9.97 11.72
C ASN A 252 19.61 -8.69 12.22
N PRO A 253 20.13 -8.05 13.29
CA PRO A 253 19.59 -6.79 13.77
C PRO A 253 19.57 -5.71 12.69
N LEU A 254 18.50 -4.91 12.66
CA LEU A 254 18.40 -3.74 11.80
C LEU A 254 19.12 -2.56 12.47
N ASN A 255 20.19 -2.09 11.85
CA ASN A 255 20.93 -0.93 12.34
C ASN A 255 20.29 0.37 11.84
N ILE A 256 19.79 1.17 12.78
CA ILE A 256 19.20 2.48 12.52
C ILE A 256 20.19 3.55 12.95
N ASN A 257 20.61 4.39 12.02
CA ASN A 257 21.57 5.45 12.30
C ASN A 257 20.82 6.67 12.86
N LEU A 258 21.21 7.10 14.06
CA LEU A 258 20.72 8.37 14.62
C LEU A 258 21.44 9.54 13.93
N PRO A 259 20.72 10.54 13.39
CA PRO A 259 21.34 11.72 12.80
C PRO A 259 22.24 12.45 13.80
N PHE A 260 23.32 13.08 13.32
CA PHE A 260 24.22 13.87 14.19
C PHE A 260 23.46 14.93 15.00
N SER A 261 22.46 15.58 14.39
CA SER A 261 21.62 16.57 15.07
C SER A 261 20.84 15.97 16.26
N PHE A 262 20.42 14.71 16.17
CA PHE A 262 19.77 13.99 17.28
C PHE A 262 20.76 13.77 18.43
N ILE A 263 21.95 13.26 18.11
CA ILE A 263 23.00 12.93 19.08
C ILE A 263 23.49 14.19 19.81
N ASP A 264 23.81 15.25 19.05
CA ASP A 264 24.26 16.53 19.60
C ASP A 264 23.18 17.20 20.47
N TYR A 265 21.93 17.19 20.01
CA TYR A 265 20.82 17.79 20.76
C TYR A 265 20.51 17.00 22.04
N TYR A 266 20.53 15.67 21.99
CA TYR A 266 20.33 14.82 23.16
C TYR A 266 21.37 15.09 24.24
N LYS A 267 22.64 15.16 23.87
CA LYS A 267 23.73 15.46 24.81
C LYS A 267 23.54 16.81 25.50
N LYS A 268 23.10 17.82 24.75
CA LYS A 268 22.80 19.17 25.30
C LYS A 268 21.55 19.16 26.20
N PHE A 269 20.55 18.35 25.87
CA PHE A 269 19.28 18.30 26.61
C PHE A 269 19.35 17.49 27.90
N ARG A 270 20.06 16.34 27.90
CA ARG A 270 20.17 15.43 29.05
C ARG A 270 21.45 15.57 29.85
N GLY A 271 22.49 16.18 29.29
CA GLY A 271 23.81 16.27 29.92
C GLY A 271 24.67 15.01 29.82
N HIS A 272 24.19 13.95 29.15
CA HIS A 272 24.94 12.71 28.91
C HIS A 272 24.73 12.20 27.48
N SER A 273 25.56 11.26 27.02
CA SER A 273 25.55 10.80 25.63
C SER A 273 24.41 9.81 25.34
N VAL A 274 24.14 9.58 24.05
CA VAL A 274 23.14 8.60 23.59
C VAL A 274 23.57 7.17 23.92
N GLU A 275 24.88 6.88 23.93
CA GLU A 275 25.43 5.57 24.31
C GLU A 275 25.14 5.26 25.78
N HIS A 276 25.17 6.28 26.65
CA HIS A 276 24.76 6.10 28.05
C HIS A 276 23.28 5.70 28.15
N ALA A 277 22.41 6.38 27.40
CA ALA A 277 20.98 6.07 27.37
C ALA A 277 20.69 4.65 26.85
N LEU A 278 21.33 4.28 25.73
CA LEU A 278 21.20 2.95 25.10
C LEU A 278 21.71 1.82 25.98
N ARG A 279 22.73 2.06 26.82
CA ARG A 279 23.22 1.05 27.77
C ARG A 279 22.27 0.85 28.95
N LYS A 280 21.56 1.90 29.37
CA LYS A 280 20.60 1.86 30.48
C LYS A 280 19.25 1.29 30.06
N SER A 281 18.89 1.37 28.79
CA SER A 281 17.61 0.88 28.26
C SER A 281 17.62 -0.61 27.90
N LYS A 282 18.73 -1.32 28.12
CA LYS A 282 18.85 -2.76 27.90
C LYS A 282 18.30 -3.57 29.05
#